data_AF-A0A9D4CRX1-F1
#
_entry.id   AF-A0A9D4CRX1-F1
#
_cell.length_a   1.000
_cell.length_b   1.000
_cell.length_c   1.000
_cell.angle_alpha   90.00
_cell.angle_beta   90.00
_cell.angle_gamma   90.00
#
_symmetry.space_group_name_H-M   'P 1'
#
loop_
_entity.id
_entity.type
_entity.pdbx_description
1 polymer ?
#
loop_
_entity_poly.entity_id
_entity_poly.type
_entity_poly.pdbx_seq_one_letter_code
_entity_poly.pdbx_strand_id
1 'polypeptide(L)'
;MKPVNEQLLQTEADWFMKIAWNLALQCEDKPEHMKELYTMCSKLLTLGVQDENSKGRQMTCLLMSAAACLQVARTSGDNELRRTFLEDCLQCVSSCRQLSIKLNDHSIGNGESKKKETDILLLLYEFEARVHLKDSGVEAVLEKALTVSGSDMKTFETLAAIALEPPTHNRSVAVRVLRVAIRKHLQATTPDINKCSKLFHSLIQLCLSGGGNQDLAGKEEAWNYYGEVLDLVNKADKGVYPEMEIVWLMTKAWNCGINFYSHSRYSDAEKWCGLSMRMLKYLDTFKDNYQDHMSNVYADILAKVSPAETPGAAIMA
;
A
#
# COMPACT_ATOMS: atom_id res chain seq x y z
N MET A 1 25.17 50.97 8.81
CA MET A 1 24.14 49.99 9.25
C MET A 1 24.21 49.89 10.76
N LYS A 2 23.11 50.13 11.48
CA LYS A 2 23.08 49.85 12.94
C LYS A 2 23.10 48.32 13.13
N PRO A 3 23.83 47.79 14.13
CA PRO A 3 23.78 46.37 14.43
C PRO A 3 22.34 46.00 14.80
N VAL A 4 21.81 44.96 14.16
CA VAL A 4 20.52 44.38 14.53
C VAL A 4 20.65 43.90 15.97
N ASN A 5 19.72 44.30 16.83
CA ASN A 5 19.67 43.76 18.18
C ASN A 5 19.23 42.29 18.08
N GLU A 6 20.20 41.38 18.11
CA GLU A 6 19.99 39.93 17.97
C GLU A 6 18.97 39.39 18.99
N GLN A 7 18.94 39.95 20.20
CA GLN A 7 18.00 39.56 21.25
C GLN A 7 16.57 39.99 20.94
N LEU A 8 16.39 41.18 20.35
CA LEU A 8 15.08 41.64 19.87
C LEU A 8 14.61 40.77 18.69
N LEU A 9 15.49 40.50 17.72
CA LEU A 9 15.18 39.64 16.58
C LEU A 9 14.73 38.23 17.02
N GLN A 10 15.43 37.64 17.99
CA GLN A 10 15.06 36.34 18.57
C GLN A 10 13.67 36.39 19.21
N THR A 11 13.41 37.41 20.03
CA THR A 11 12.14 37.56 20.76
C THR A 11 10.97 37.69 19.79
N GLU A 12 11.12 38.51 18.76
CA GLU A 12 10.12 38.69 17.70
C GLU A 12 9.93 37.39 16.89
N ALA A 13 11.01 36.73 16.48
CA ALA A 13 10.93 35.47 15.74
C ALA A 13 10.19 34.38 16.53
N ASP A 14 10.46 34.25 17.83
CA ASP A 14 9.76 33.32 18.71
C ASP A 14 8.28 33.65 18.87
N TRP A 15 7.94 34.94 18.96
CA TRP A 15 6.55 35.39 19.05
C TRP A 15 5.80 35.11 17.75
N PHE A 16 6.32 35.54 16.60
CA PHE A 16 5.70 35.31 15.29
C PHE A 16 5.51 33.84 14.99
N MET A 17 6.49 32.98 15.32
CA MET A 17 6.35 31.54 15.09
C MET A 17 5.28 30.92 16.00
N LYS A 18 5.13 31.35 17.26
CA LYS A 18 4.02 30.88 18.12
C LYS A 18 2.67 31.28 17.54
N ILE A 19 2.54 32.50 17.03
CA ILE A 19 1.32 32.98 16.38
C ILE A 19 1.02 32.18 15.12
N ALA A 20 2.02 32.01 14.23
CA ALA A 20 1.86 31.23 13.01
C ALA A 20 1.48 29.77 13.29
N TRP A 21 2.08 29.15 14.32
CA TRP A 21 1.73 27.78 14.74
C TRP A 21 0.28 27.70 15.21
N ASN A 22 -0.16 28.61 16.07
CA ASN A 22 -1.54 28.62 16.58
C ASN A 22 -2.56 28.90 15.47
N LEU A 23 -2.22 29.77 14.50
CA LEU A 23 -3.05 29.99 13.32
C LEU A 23 -3.12 28.72 12.45
N ALA A 24 -2.01 28.01 12.28
CA ALA A 24 -1.99 26.78 11.49
C ALA A 24 -2.94 25.72 12.08
N LEU A 25 -2.97 25.59 13.41
CA LEU A 25 -3.90 24.71 14.12
C LEU A 25 -5.38 25.10 13.93
N GLN A 26 -5.68 26.37 13.62
CA GLN A 26 -7.04 26.84 13.34
C GLN A 26 -7.44 26.68 11.86
N CYS A 27 -6.51 26.25 10.99
CA CYS A 27 -6.73 26.08 9.55
C CYS A 27 -7.04 24.63 9.14
N GLU A 28 -7.75 23.85 9.98
CA GLU A 28 -8.04 22.43 9.69
C GLU A 28 -8.71 22.21 8.33
N ASP A 29 -9.61 23.12 7.94
CA ASP A 29 -10.33 23.07 6.66
C ASP A 29 -9.55 23.68 5.47
N LYS A 30 -8.34 24.19 5.71
CA LYS A 30 -7.52 24.93 4.74
C LYS A 30 -6.07 24.43 4.76
N PRO A 31 -5.81 23.20 4.29
CA PRO A 31 -4.49 22.58 4.39
C PRO A 31 -3.40 23.35 3.63
N GLU A 32 -3.74 24.10 2.57
CA GLU A 32 -2.80 24.99 1.89
C GLU A 32 -2.28 26.13 2.79
N HIS A 33 -3.16 26.74 3.58
CA HIS A 33 -2.79 27.77 4.55
C HIS A 33 -1.99 27.16 5.71
N MET A 34 -2.37 25.97 6.17
CA MET A 34 -1.65 25.22 7.19
C MET A 34 -0.20 24.95 6.77
N LYS A 35 0.01 24.50 5.53
CA LYS A 35 1.34 24.28 4.92
C LYS A 35 2.18 25.55 4.93
N GLU A 36 1.62 26.68 4.50
CA GLU A 36 2.33 27.96 4.47
C GLU A 36 2.75 28.42 5.87
N LEU A 37 1.84 28.34 6.84
CA LEU A 37 2.08 28.76 8.21
C LEU A 37 3.14 27.89 8.90
N TYR A 38 3.10 26.56 8.75
CA TYR A 38 4.15 25.69 9.29
C TYR A 38 5.50 25.90 8.59
N THR A 39 5.50 26.15 7.28
CA THR A 39 6.73 26.52 6.55
C THR A 39 7.31 27.83 7.07
N MET A 40 6.46 28.82 7.37
CA MET A 40 6.86 30.08 7.99
C MET A 40 7.43 29.86 9.39
N CYS A 41 6.79 29.03 10.22
CA CYS A 41 7.30 28.66 11.55
C CYS A 41 8.71 28.07 11.45
N SER A 42 8.92 27.14 10.52
CA SER A 42 10.25 26.53 10.30
C SER A 42 11.30 27.57 9.92
N LYS A 43 10.97 28.52 9.04
CA LYS A 43 11.89 29.59 8.62
C LYS A 43 12.20 30.55 9.77
N LEU A 44 11.20 30.97 10.53
CA LEU A 44 11.40 31.85 11.69
C LEU A 44 12.30 31.21 12.75
N LEU A 45 12.16 29.90 12.98
CA LEU A 45 13.06 29.15 13.87
C LEU A 45 14.53 29.13 13.41
N THR A 46 14.82 29.40 12.13
CA THR A 46 16.21 29.54 11.64
C THR A 46 16.84 30.88 11.97
N LEU A 47 16.03 31.90 12.29
CA LEU A 47 16.52 33.24 12.65
C LEU A 47 17.05 33.30 14.09
N GLY A 48 16.79 32.26 14.88
CA GLY A 48 17.16 32.20 16.28
C GLY A 48 18.32 31.27 16.63
N VAL A 49 18.52 31.03 17.92
CA VAL A 49 19.53 30.09 18.45
C VAL A 49 19.25 28.67 17.94
N GLN A 50 20.24 28.08 17.27
CA GLN A 50 20.16 26.76 16.64
C GLN A 50 20.55 25.62 17.60
N ASP A 51 19.88 25.55 18.75
CA ASP A 51 20.03 24.45 19.70
C ASP A 51 19.20 23.21 19.29
N GLU A 52 19.33 22.12 20.05
CA GLU A 52 18.60 20.86 19.78
C GLU A 52 17.08 21.04 19.86
N ASN A 53 16.59 21.89 20.76
CA ASN A 53 15.17 22.14 20.94
C ASN A 53 14.58 22.90 19.74
N SER A 54 15.25 23.95 19.28
CA SER A 54 14.90 24.71 18.07
C SER A 54 14.88 23.80 16.84
N LYS A 55 15.88 22.93 16.68
CA LYS A 55 15.92 21.94 15.58
C LYS A 55 14.79 20.91 15.69
N GLY A 56 14.47 20.45 16.89
CA GLY A 56 13.32 19.57 17.14
C GLY A 56 12.00 20.21 16.72
N ARG A 57 11.79 21.49 17.07
CA ARG A 57 10.62 22.28 16.67
C ARG A 57 10.57 22.52 15.16
N GLN A 58 11.72 22.77 14.52
CA GLN A 58 11.80 22.87 13.05
C GLN A 58 11.37 21.57 12.38
N MET A 59 11.83 20.43 12.90
CA MET A 59 11.46 19.12 12.39
C MET A 59 9.95 18.87 12.53
N THR A 60 9.34 19.25 13.66
CA THR A 60 7.88 19.18 13.81
C THR A 60 7.16 20.07 12.80
N CYS A 61 7.60 21.31 12.60
CA CYS A 61 7.00 22.22 11.60
C CYS A 61 7.06 21.62 10.18
N LEU A 62 8.22 21.08 9.79
CA LEU A 62 8.39 20.46 8.47
C LEU A 62 7.55 19.18 8.32
N LEU A 63 7.42 18.37 9.38
CA LEU A 63 6.56 17.19 9.39
C LEU A 63 5.09 17.55 9.20
N MET A 64 4.62 18.60 9.88
CA MET A 64 3.25 19.09 9.74
C MET A 64 3.02 19.72 8.36
N SER A 65 4.01 20.44 7.82
CA SER A 65 3.97 20.98 6.45
C SER A 65 3.85 19.87 5.41
N ALA A 66 4.64 18.78 5.55
CA ALA A 66 4.55 17.62 4.67
C ALA A 66 3.17 16.94 4.74
N ALA A 67 2.60 16.78 5.95
CA ALA A 67 1.27 16.23 6.12
C ALA A 67 0.19 17.09 5.44
N ALA A 68 0.26 18.41 5.60
CA ALA A 68 -0.65 19.35 4.96
C ALA A 68 -0.52 19.29 3.43
N CYS A 69 0.70 19.18 2.88
CA CYS A 69 0.91 18.97 1.44
C CYS A 69 0.18 17.72 0.91
N LEU A 70 0.30 16.57 1.61
CA LEU A 70 -0.40 15.34 1.21
C LEU A 70 -1.91 15.51 1.30
N GLN A 71 -2.42 16.19 2.33
CA GLN A 71 -3.85 16.47 2.45
C GLN A 71 -4.36 17.28 1.26
N VAL A 72 -3.68 18.36 0.86
CA VAL A 72 -4.05 19.13 -0.35
C VAL A 72 -4.02 18.24 -1.59
N ALA A 73 -2.96 17.44 -1.75
CA ALA A 73 -2.81 16.57 -2.90
C ALA A 73 -3.92 15.52 -3.02
N ARG A 74 -4.42 15.00 -1.90
CA ARG A 74 -5.54 14.05 -1.84
C ARG A 74 -6.89 14.69 -2.22
N THR A 75 -7.12 15.94 -1.82
CA THR A 75 -8.42 16.62 -2.03
C THR A 75 -8.47 17.46 -3.30
N SER A 76 -7.33 17.76 -3.93
CA SER A 76 -7.26 18.56 -5.16
C SER A 76 -7.80 17.79 -6.36
N GLY A 77 -8.71 18.43 -7.12
CA GLY A 77 -9.11 17.96 -8.46
C GLY A 77 -8.17 18.43 -9.57
N ASP A 78 -7.25 19.36 -9.27
CA ASP A 78 -6.24 19.85 -10.21
C ASP A 78 -4.97 19.00 -10.11
N ASN A 79 -4.59 18.39 -11.23
CA ASN A 79 -3.41 17.52 -11.35
C ASN A 79 -2.09 18.28 -11.20
N GLU A 80 -1.97 19.51 -11.71
CA GLU A 80 -0.74 20.29 -11.59
C GLU A 80 -0.54 20.76 -10.15
N LEU A 81 -1.62 21.26 -9.53
CA LEU A 81 -1.60 21.63 -8.12
C LEU A 81 -1.24 20.43 -7.23
N ARG A 82 -1.87 19.28 -7.50
CA ARG A 82 -1.54 18.01 -6.83
C ARG A 82 -0.07 17.66 -6.98
N ARG A 83 0.48 17.75 -8.20
CA ARG A 83 1.90 17.49 -8.49
C ARG A 83 2.81 18.39 -7.66
N THR A 84 2.55 19.70 -7.63
CA THR A 84 3.33 20.68 -6.87
C THR A 84 3.35 20.36 -5.37
N PHE A 85 2.20 20.05 -4.78
CA PHE A 85 2.15 19.71 -3.35
C PHE A 85 2.86 18.40 -3.03
N LEU A 86 2.82 17.40 -3.92
CA LEU A 86 3.59 16.16 -3.73
C LEU A 86 5.11 16.43 -3.77
N GLU A 87 5.58 17.31 -4.67
CA GLU A 87 6.98 17.75 -4.71
C GLU A 87 7.38 18.52 -3.45
N ASP A 88 6.52 19.43 -2.97
CA ASP A 88 6.73 20.16 -1.72
C ASP A 88 6.79 19.22 -0.51
N CYS A 89 5.98 18.17 -0.49
CA CYS A 89 6.06 17.11 0.53
C CYS A 89 7.44 16.44 0.53
N LEU A 90 7.95 16.05 -0.65
CA LEU A 90 9.28 15.45 -0.77
C LEU A 90 10.39 16.40 -0.29
N GLN A 91 10.25 17.70 -0.59
CA GLN A 91 11.19 18.71 -0.10
C GLN A 91 11.17 18.80 1.43
N CYS A 92 9.99 18.84 2.05
CA CYS A 92 9.85 18.85 3.51
C CYS A 92 10.46 17.60 4.14
N VAL A 93 10.19 16.41 3.58
CA VAL A 93 10.77 15.15 4.05
C VAL A 93 12.30 15.15 3.96
N SER A 94 12.86 15.65 2.85
CA SER A 94 14.30 15.78 2.66
C SER A 94 14.92 16.71 3.71
N SER A 95 14.31 17.87 3.95
CA SER A 95 14.75 18.82 4.98
C SER A 95 14.69 18.22 6.39
N CYS A 96 13.62 17.48 6.74
CA CYS A 96 13.54 16.76 8.02
C CYS A 96 14.71 15.79 8.21
N ARG A 97 15.05 15.01 7.19
CA ARG A 97 16.15 14.04 7.26
C ARG A 97 17.51 14.70 7.42
N GLN A 98 17.75 15.80 6.71
CA GLN A 98 18.98 16.58 6.85
C GLN A 98 19.11 17.15 8.27
N LEU A 99 18.02 17.65 8.87
CA LEU A 99 18.03 18.10 10.26
C LEU A 99 18.28 16.94 11.24
N SER A 100 17.67 15.78 11.02
CA SER A 100 17.89 14.58 11.85
C SER A 100 19.34 14.11 11.82
N ILE A 101 19.99 14.10 10.65
CA ILE A 101 21.43 13.76 10.53
C ILE A 101 22.27 14.73 11.38
N LYS A 102 22.05 16.04 11.24
CA LYS A 102 22.76 17.08 12.00
C LYS A 102 22.52 17.02 13.51
N LEU A 103 21.41 16.42 13.96
CA LEU A 103 21.11 16.20 15.38
C LEU A 103 21.80 14.95 15.93
N ASN A 104 21.89 13.89 15.12
CA ASN A 104 22.51 12.63 15.52
C ASN A 104 24.04 12.72 15.62
N ASP A 105 24.67 13.63 14.88
CA ASP A 105 26.10 13.92 15.02
C ASP A 105 26.46 14.52 16.41
N HIS A 106 25.46 14.98 17.18
CA HIS A 106 25.67 15.69 18.44
C HIS A 106 24.99 15.08 19.67
N SER A 107 24.11 14.07 19.52
CA SER A 107 23.32 13.52 20.64
C SER A 107 23.55 12.01 20.85
N ILE A 108 23.96 11.64 22.07
CA ILE A 108 23.98 10.25 22.57
C ILE A 108 22.90 10.14 23.65
N GLY A 109 21.79 9.46 23.32
CA GLY A 109 20.90 8.84 24.31
C GLY A 109 19.54 9.50 24.58
N ASN A 110 18.55 8.63 24.83
CA ASN A 110 17.17 8.84 25.32
C ASN A 110 16.03 9.24 24.35
N GLY A 111 16.28 9.54 23.07
CA GLY A 111 15.23 9.92 22.09
C GLY A 111 14.72 8.81 21.16
N GLU A 112 15.15 7.55 21.31
CA GLU A 112 15.04 6.54 20.25
C GLU A 112 13.61 6.19 19.81
N SER A 113 12.63 6.17 20.72
CA SER A 113 11.25 5.79 20.38
C SER A 113 10.54 6.84 19.52
N LYS A 114 10.59 8.11 19.93
CA LYS A 114 10.03 9.24 19.16
C LYS A 114 10.73 9.41 17.81
N LYS A 115 12.04 9.14 17.76
CA LYS A 115 12.82 9.14 16.53
C LYS A 115 12.32 8.06 15.55
N LYS A 116 12.10 6.84 16.03
CA LYS A 116 11.55 5.74 15.22
C LYS A 116 10.18 6.11 14.63
N GLU A 117 9.27 6.67 15.43
CA GLU A 117 7.95 7.11 14.95
C GLU A 117 8.05 8.18 13.86
N THR A 118 8.92 9.17 14.06
CA THR A 118 9.19 10.22 13.06
C THR A 118 9.75 9.63 11.77
N ASP A 119 10.69 8.69 11.86
CA ASP A 119 11.29 8.04 10.70
C ASP A 119 10.25 7.22 9.89
N ILE A 120 9.32 6.54 10.57
CA ILE A 120 8.21 5.84 9.92
C ILE A 120 7.26 6.83 9.24
N LEU A 121 6.87 7.93 9.89
CA LEU A 121 6.02 8.95 9.27
C LEU A 121 6.66 9.57 8.02
N LEU A 122 7.93 9.95 8.11
CA LEU A 122 8.67 10.48 6.96
C LEU A 122 8.78 9.47 5.82
N LEU A 123 8.83 8.18 6.14
CA LEU A 123 8.84 7.11 5.14
C LEU A 123 7.48 6.95 4.46
N LEU A 124 6.39 6.96 5.22
CA LEU A 124 5.03 6.90 4.69
C LEU A 124 4.73 8.09 3.78
N TYR A 125 5.10 9.30 4.21
CA TYR A 125 4.88 10.53 3.44
C TYR A 125 5.67 10.53 2.12
N GLU A 126 6.92 10.08 2.17
CA GLU A 126 7.74 9.97 0.97
C GLU A 126 7.20 8.92 0.00
N PHE A 127 6.78 7.77 0.53
CA PHE A 127 6.23 6.69 -0.27
C PHE A 127 4.97 7.16 -1.01
N GLU A 128 4.03 7.77 -0.29
CA GLU A 128 2.80 8.30 -0.88
C GLU A 128 3.07 9.35 -1.96
N ALA A 129 3.95 10.31 -1.67
CA ALA A 129 4.33 11.32 -2.63
C ALA A 129 4.90 10.70 -3.92
N ARG A 130 5.82 9.73 -3.78
CA ARG A 130 6.45 9.08 -4.95
C ARG A 130 5.52 8.16 -5.73
N VAL A 131 4.66 7.41 -5.05
CA VAL A 131 3.62 6.58 -5.72
C VAL A 131 2.76 7.45 -6.61
N HIS A 132 2.27 8.57 -6.07
CA HIS A 132 1.35 9.46 -6.79
C HIS A 132 2.05 10.33 -7.84
N LEU A 133 3.35 10.62 -7.68
CA LEU A 133 4.18 11.24 -8.72
C LEU A 133 4.63 10.27 -9.81
N LYS A 134 4.39 8.95 -9.66
CA LYS A 134 4.91 7.89 -10.55
C LYS A 134 6.44 7.88 -10.63
N ASP A 135 7.08 8.26 -9.52
CA ASP A 135 8.53 8.36 -9.38
C ASP A 135 9.15 6.96 -9.19
N SER A 136 10.19 6.63 -9.95
CA SER A 136 10.91 5.34 -9.87
C SER A 136 11.63 5.14 -8.52
N GLY A 137 11.92 6.21 -7.80
CA GLY A 137 12.50 6.20 -6.47
C GLY A 137 11.59 5.62 -5.40
N VAL A 138 10.31 5.33 -5.69
CA VAL A 138 9.40 4.64 -4.77
C VAL A 138 9.93 3.27 -4.32
N GLU A 139 10.62 2.54 -5.21
CA GLU A 139 11.20 1.23 -4.88
C GLU A 139 12.28 1.37 -3.80
N ALA A 140 13.12 2.41 -3.89
CA ALA A 140 14.13 2.68 -2.88
C ALA A 140 13.51 3.01 -1.51
N VAL A 141 12.33 3.66 -1.48
CA VAL A 141 11.58 3.90 -0.23
C VAL A 141 11.09 2.58 0.37
N LEU A 142 10.61 1.67 -0.46
CA LEU A 142 10.19 0.34 -0.01
C LEU A 142 11.36 -0.48 0.55
N GLU A 143 12.53 -0.46 -0.10
CA GLU A 143 13.75 -1.08 0.47
C GLU A 143 14.11 -0.49 1.82
N LYS A 144 14.02 0.84 1.95
CA LYS A 144 14.23 1.52 3.23
C LYS A 144 13.21 1.09 4.28
N ALA A 145 11.96 0.86 3.89
CA ALA A 145 10.91 0.41 4.80
C ALA A 145 11.21 -0.98 5.38
N LEU A 146 11.80 -1.87 4.56
CA LEU A 146 12.21 -3.21 4.96
C LEU A 146 13.36 -3.22 5.97
N THR A 147 14.20 -2.19 5.97
CA THR A 147 15.41 -2.12 6.79
C THR A 147 15.28 -1.23 8.03
N VAL A 148 14.37 -0.26 8.03
CA VAL A 148 14.23 0.67 9.15
C VAL A 148 13.65 -0.03 10.39
N SER A 149 14.29 0.18 11.54
CA SER A 149 13.81 -0.36 12.82
C SER A 149 12.49 0.30 13.21
N GLY A 150 11.47 -0.49 13.51
CA GLY A 150 10.13 0.01 13.84
C GLY A 150 9.08 -0.18 12.74
N SER A 151 9.46 -0.64 11.54
CA SER A 151 8.49 -1.04 10.51
C SER A 151 7.79 -2.34 10.88
N ASP A 152 6.63 -2.20 11.50
CA ASP A 152 5.77 -3.30 11.91
C ASP A 152 4.79 -3.71 10.79
N MET A 153 3.87 -4.63 11.12
CA MET A 153 2.81 -5.07 10.19
C MET A 153 1.93 -3.89 9.73
N LYS A 154 1.67 -2.93 10.62
CA LYS A 154 0.78 -1.81 10.33
C LYS A 154 1.39 -0.85 9.33
N THR A 155 2.69 -0.62 9.40
CA THR A 155 3.41 0.19 8.40
C THR A 155 3.19 -0.36 6.99
N PHE A 156 3.33 -1.67 6.78
CA PHE A 156 3.15 -2.28 5.46
C PHE A 156 1.69 -2.38 5.02
N GLU A 157 0.74 -2.49 5.96
CA GLU A 157 -0.69 -2.30 5.64
C GLU A 157 -0.95 -0.90 5.08
N THR A 158 -0.40 0.14 5.72
CA THR A 158 -0.58 1.52 5.27
C THR A 158 0.09 1.75 3.92
N LEU A 159 1.31 1.25 3.71
CA LEU A 159 1.98 1.32 2.40
C LEU A 159 1.17 0.61 1.31
N ALA A 160 0.58 -0.56 1.62
CA ALA A 160 -0.25 -1.29 0.67
C ALA A 160 -1.52 -0.50 0.32
N ALA A 161 -2.18 0.09 1.33
CA ALA A 161 -3.35 0.94 1.12
C ALA A 161 -3.02 2.11 0.20
N ILE A 162 -1.94 2.84 0.47
CA ILE A 162 -1.46 3.95 -0.36
C ILE A 162 -1.19 3.49 -1.81
N ALA A 163 -0.49 2.36 -1.99
CA ALA A 163 -0.16 1.85 -3.32
C ALA A 163 -1.39 1.41 -4.14
N LEU A 164 -2.49 1.07 -3.46
CA LEU A 164 -3.74 0.65 -4.07
C LEU A 164 -4.72 1.81 -4.32
N GLU A 165 -4.45 3.00 -3.80
CA GLU A 165 -5.33 4.16 -4.01
C GLU A 165 -5.54 4.44 -5.50
N PRO A 166 -6.79 4.58 -5.96
CA PRO A 166 -7.07 4.96 -7.33
C PRO A 166 -6.61 6.40 -7.63
N PRO A 167 -6.11 6.66 -8.84
CA PRO A 167 -5.71 5.69 -9.86
C PRO A 167 -4.45 4.90 -9.47
N THR A 168 -4.51 3.57 -9.48
CA THR A 168 -3.36 2.71 -9.19
C THR A 168 -2.30 2.86 -10.28
N HIS A 169 -1.28 3.67 -10.03
CA HIS A 169 -0.28 4.03 -11.03
C HIS A 169 0.88 3.04 -11.12
N ASN A 170 1.20 2.34 -10.03
CA ASN A 170 2.38 1.48 -9.96
C ASN A 170 1.99 0.08 -9.45
N ARG A 171 1.52 -0.74 -10.38
CA ARG A 171 1.06 -2.11 -10.10
C ARG A 171 2.16 -2.97 -9.48
N SER A 172 3.39 -2.92 -9.99
CA SER A 172 4.48 -3.75 -9.49
C SER A 172 4.81 -3.42 -8.03
N VAL A 173 4.83 -2.13 -7.68
CA VAL A 173 5.01 -1.68 -6.29
C VAL A 173 3.86 -2.15 -5.42
N ALA A 174 2.61 -1.97 -5.86
CA ALA A 174 1.44 -2.41 -5.11
C ALA A 174 1.45 -3.92 -4.82
N VAL A 175 1.73 -4.76 -5.83
CA VAL A 175 1.94 -6.21 -5.67
C VAL A 175 3.04 -6.48 -4.64
N ARG A 176 4.18 -5.82 -4.79
CA ARG A 176 5.35 -6.05 -3.93
C ARG A 176 5.07 -5.71 -2.47
N VAL A 177 4.45 -4.57 -2.19
CA VAL A 177 4.10 -4.14 -0.83
C VAL A 177 3.07 -5.09 -0.21
N LEU A 178 2.05 -5.51 -0.95
CA LEU A 178 1.07 -6.50 -0.49
C LEU A 178 1.75 -7.81 -0.08
N ARG A 179 2.66 -8.33 -0.91
CA ARG A 179 3.41 -9.56 -0.59
C ARG A 179 4.25 -9.42 0.68
N VAL A 180 4.88 -8.26 0.88
CA VAL A 180 5.63 -7.99 2.12
C VAL A 180 4.69 -7.96 3.33
N ALA A 181 3.54 -7.27 3.22
CA ALA A 181 2.55 -7.20 4.28
C ALA A 181 2.01 -8.59 4.66
N ILE A 182 1.64 -9.41 3.67
CA ILE A 182 1.19 -10.80 3.86
C ILE A 182 2.26 -11.61 4.57
N ARG A 183 3.51 -11.57 4.09
CA ARG A 183 4.62 -12.32 4.69
C ARG A 183 4.82 -11.93 6.16
N LYS A 184 4.76 -10.64 6.48
CA LYS A 184 4.91 -10.17 7.87
C LYS A 184 3.80 -10.67 8.79
N HIS A 185 2.55 -10.67 8.32
CA HIS A 185 1.43 -11.25 9.08
C HIS A 185 1.60 -12.76 9.29
N LEU A 186 1.99 -13.50 8.25
CA LEU A 186 2.18 -14.95 8.35
C LEU A 186 3.39 -15.35 9.22
N GLN A 187 4.40 -14.48 9.34
CA GLN A 187 5.58 -14.68 10.20
C GLN A 187 5.36 -14.23 11.65
N ALA A 188 4.23 -13.59 11.97
CA ALA A 188 3.91 -13.18 13.32
C ALA A 188 3.73 -14.40 14.24
N THR A 189 4.04 -14.25 15.54
CA THR A 189 3.84 -15.33 16.53
C THR A 189 2.40 -15.82 16.57
N THR A 190 1.45 -14.92 16.32
CA THR A 190 0.03 -15.22 16.15
C THR A 190 -0.43 -14.65 14.81
N PRO A 191 -0.47 -15.45 13.74
CA PRO A 191 -0.89 -14.97 12.42
C PRO A 191 -2.35 -14.49 12.42
N ASP A 192 -2.57 -13.25 11.98
CA ASP A 192 -3.92 -12.70 11.77
C ASP A 192 -4.44 -13.13 10.38
N ILE A 193 -5.11 -14.28 10.35
CA ILE A 193 -5.64 -14.87 9.11
C ILE A 193 -6.69 -13.97 8.46
N ASN A 194 -7.45 -13.18 9.23
CA ASN A 194 -8.46 -12.27 8.70
C ASN A 194 -7.82 -11.09 7.94
N LYS A 195 -6.71 -10.56 8.47
CA LYS A 195 -5.95 -9.53 7.76
C LYS A 195 -5.23 -10.11 6.55
N CYS A 196 -4.61 -11.29 6.67
CA CYS A 196 -4.01 -11.98 5.54
C CYS A 196 -5.02 -12.20 4.41
N SER A 197 -6.24 -12.65 4.71
CA SER A 197 -7.25 -12.92 3.69
C SER A 197 -7.62 -11.66 2.90
N LYS A 198 -7.78 -10.51 3.56
CA LYS A 198 -8.04 -9.21 2.91
C LYS A 198 -6.87 -8.76 2.04
N LEU A 199 -5.63 -8.96 2.50
CA LEU A 199 -4.45 -8.62 1.70
C LEU A 199 -4.33 -9.52 0.45
N PHE A 200 -4.60 -10.82 0.58
CA PHE A 200 -4.67 -11.75 -0.55
C PHE A 200 -5.78 -11.39 -1.52
N HIS A 201 -6.95 -11.00 -1.02
CA HIS A 201 -8.05 -10.50 -1.84
C HIS A 201 -7.59 -9.32 -2.70
N SER A 202 -7.01 -8.28 -2.09
CA SER A 202 -6.50 -7.12 -2.81
C SER A 202 -5.42 -7.49 -3.83
N LEU A 203 -4.52 -8.41 -3.48
CA LEU A 203 -3.45 -8.88 -4.36
C LEU A 203 -4.00 -9.60 -5.59
N ILE A 204 -4.90 -10.57 -5.39
CA ILE A 204 -5.54 -11.33 -6.46
C ILE A 204 -6.40 -10.41 -7.33
N GLN A 205 -7.18 -9.51 -6.70
CA GLN A 205 -7.99 -8.55 -7.43
C GLN A 205 -7.12 -7.63 -8.29
N LEU A 206 -6.02 -7.13 -7.74
CA LEU A 206 -5.06 -6.32 -8.48
C LEU A 206 -4.56 -7.12 -9.69
N CYS A 207 -4.12 -8.36 -9.48
CA CYS A 207 -3.61 -9.22 -10.55
C CYS A 207 -4.63 -9.41 -11.69
N LEU A 208 -5.89 -9.68 -11.36
CA LEU A 208 -6.95 -9.95 -12.34
C LEU A 208 -7.52 -8.68 -13.00
N SER A 209 -7.27 -7.49 -12.44
CA SER A 209 -7.74 -6.22 -13.02
C SER A 209 -6.84 -5.68 -14.15
N GLY A 210 -5.72 -6.36 -14.44
CA GLY A 210 -4.60 -5.85 -15.24
C GLY A 210 -4.78 -5.79 -16.76
N GLY A 211 -5.67 -6.56 -17.37
CA GLY A 211 -5.77 -6.52 -18.84
C GLY A 211 -6.77 -7.50 -19.47
N GLY A 212 -8.04 -7.37 -19.08
CA GLY A 212 -9.15 -8.07 -19.74
C GLY A 212 -8.90 -9.57 -19.93
N ASN A 213 -9.42 -10.14 -21.02
CA ASN A 213 -9.32 -11.59 -21.24
C ASN A 213 -7.89 -12.03 -21.66
N GLN A 214 -7.06 -11.11 -22.15
CA GLN A 214 -5.76 -11.39 -22.77
C GLN A 214 -4.57 -11.30 -21.80
N ASP A 215 -4.74 -10.75 -20.60
CA ASP A 215 -3.69 -10.69 -19.58
C ASP A 215 -3.45 -12.06 -18.93
N LEU A 216 -2.78 -12.94 -19.68
CA LEU A 216 -2.40 -14.26 -19.21
C LEU A 216 -1.32 -14.20 -18.14
N ALA A 217 -0.46 -13.18 -18.19
CA ALA A 217 0.58 -12.98 -17.17
C ALA A 217 -0.04 -12.66 -15.81
N GLY A 218 -0.97 -11.70 -15.76
CA GLY A 218 -1.69 -11.35 -14.53
C GLY A 218 -2.57 -12.48 -14.01
N LYS A 219 -3.19 -13.27 -14.89
CA LYS A 219 -3.94 -14.48 -14.52
C LYS A 219 -3.02 -15.56 -13.95
N GLU A 220 -1.87 -15.84 -14.57
CA GLU A 220 -0.91 -16.82 -14.03
C GLU A 220 -0.33 -16.37 -12.70
N GLU A 221 -0.07 -15.07 -12.53
CA GLU A 221 0.35 -14.51 -11.26
C GLU A 221 -0.72 -14.70 -10.18
N ALA A 222 -1.98 -14.39 -10.50
CA ALA A 222 -3.11 -14.63 -9.61
C ALA A 222 -3.22 -16.12 -9.23
N TRP A 223 -3.06 -17.03 -10.19
CA TRP A 223 -3.11 -18.48 -9.97
C TRP A 223 -2.12 -18.93 -8.88
N ASN A 224 -0.90 -18.40 -8.89
CA ASN A 224 0.08 -18.71 -7.85
C ASN A 224 -0.40 -18.26 -6.47
N TYR A 225 -0.97 -17.06 -6.36
CA TYR A 225 -1.55 -16.57 -5.11
C TYR A 225 -2.77 -17.37 -4.65
N TYR A 226 -3.60 -17.87 -5.58
CA TYR A 226 -4.65 -18.84 -5.24
C TYR A 226 -4.08 -20.11 -4.63
N GLY A 227 -2.94 -20.61 -5.13
CA GLY A 227 -2.20 -21.72 -4.55
C GLY A 227 -1.75 -21.44 -3.11
N GLU A 228 -1.14 -20.28 -2.88
CA GLU A 228 -0.73 -19.86 -1.53
C GLU A 228 -1.91 -19.78 -0.55
N VAL A 229 -3.06 -19.27 -1.00
CA VAL A 229 -4.28 -19.21 -0.19
C VAL A 229 -4.82 -20.62 0.10
N LEU A 230 -4.86 -21.52 -0.88
CA LEU A 230 -5.29 -22.90 -0.65
C LEU A 230 -4.38 -23.61 0.35
N ASP A 231 -3.08 -23.43 0.27
CA ASP A 231 -2.14 -23.99 1.23
C ASP A 231 -2.39 -23.44 2.64
N LEU A 232 -2.71 -22.14 2.75
CA LEU A 232 -3.06 -21.51 4.02
C LEU A 232 -4.36 -22.08 4.59
N VAL A 233 -5.42 -22.17 3.78
CA VAL A 233 -6.72 -22.72 4.19
C VAL A 233 -6.61 -24.19 4.59
N ASN A 234 -5.78 -24.98 3.90
CA ASN A 234 -5.54 -26.38 4.24
C ASN A 234 -4.82 -26.58 5.57
N LYS A 235 -3.88 -25.69 5.90
CA LYS A 235 -3.08 -25.77 7.13
C LYS A 235 -3.81 -25.16 8.33
N ALA A 236 -4.72 -24.23 8.08
CA ALA A 236 -5.52 -23.61 9.13
C ALA A 236 -6.61 -24.57 9.62
N ASP A 237 -6.96 -24.47 10.90
CA ASP A 237 -8.11 -25.19 11.44
C ASP A 237 -9.39 -24.74 10.72
N LYS A 238 -10.35 -25.67 10.64
CA LYS A 238 -11.62 -25.43 9.96
C LYS A 238 -12.34 -24.23 10.57
N GLY A 239 -12.79 -23.29 9.73
CA GLY A 239 -13.49 -22.07 10.15
C GLY A 239 -12.60 -20.89 10.53
N VAL A 240 -11.27 -21.03 10.55
CA VAL A 240 -10.35 -19.92 10.83
C VAL A 240 -10.24 -18.96 9.66
N TYR A 241 -10.18 -19.47 8.43
CA TYR A 241 -10.18 -18.62 7.24
C TYR A 241 -11.61 -18.11 6.97
N PRO A 242 -11.81 -16.79 6.72
CA PRO A 242 -13.15 -16.25 6.55
C PRO A 242 -13.89 -16.87 5.37
N GLU A 243 -15.03 -17.51 5.64
CA GLU A 243 -15.82 -18.23 4.62
C GLU A 243 -16.22 -17.32 3.45
N MET A 244 -16.59 -16.06 3.72
CA MET A 244 -16.94 -15.08 2.69
C MET A 244 -15.79 -14.78 1.72
N GLU A 245 -14.53 -14.87 2.17
CA GLU A 245 -13.37 -14.71 1.29
C GLU A 245 -13.19 -15.96 0.41
N ILE A 246 -13.47 -17.16 0.93
CA ILE A 246 -13.49 -18.38 0.13
C ILE A 246 -14.57 -18.30 -0.95
N VAL A 247 -15.77 -17.82 -0.62
CA VAL A 247 -16.87 -17.62 -1.59
C VAL A 247 -16.44 -16.64 -2.69
N TRP A 248 -15.80 -15.52 -2.32
CA TRP A 248 -15.31 -14.54 -3.28
C TRP A 248 -14.25 -15.15 -4.20
N LEU A 249 -13.24 -15.81 -3.64
CA LEU A 249 -12.15 -16.47 -4.39
C LEU A 249 -12.71 -17.54 -5.34
N MET A 250 -13.57 -18.42 -4.83
CA MET A 250 -14.24 -19.46 -5.61
C MET A 250 -14.98 -18.85 -6.79
N THR A 251 -15.81 -17.83 -6.55
CA THR A 251 -16.62 -17.19 -7.59
C THR A 251 -15.75 -16.46 -8.61
N LYS A 252 -14.67 -15.79 -8.18
CA LYS A 252 -13.73 -15.12 -9.08
C LYS A 252 -12.98 -16.11 -9.96
N ALA A 253 -12.49 -17.21 -9.39
CA ALA A 253 -11.86 -18.29 -10.17
C ALA A 253 -12.83 -18.91 -11.17
N TRP A 254 -14.08 -19.18 -10.75
CA TRP A 254 -15.13 -19.71 -11.62
C TRP A 254 -15.40 -18.78 -12.81
N ASN A 255 -15.63 -17.49 -12.55
CA ASN A 255 -15.87 -16.50 -13.59
C ASN A 255 -14.68 -16.38 -14.56
N CYS A 256 -13.44 -16.52 -14.07
CA CYS A 256 -12.26 -16.59 -14.93
C CYS A 256 -12.28 -17.82 -15.83
N GLY A 257 -12.64 -18.99 -15.30
CA GLY A 257 -12.77 -20.23 -16.06
C GLY A 257 -13.90 -20.18 -17.10
N ILE A 258 -15.07 -19.67 -16.74
CA ILE A 258 -16.20 -19.48 -17.69
C ILE A 258 -15.81 -18.51 -18.80
N ASN A 259 -15.06 -17.46 -18.49
CA ASN A 259 -14.52 -16.55 -19.51
C ASN A 259 -13.57 -17.28 -20.47
N PHE A 260 -12.68 -18.14 -19.99
CA PHE A 260 -11.85 -18.96 -20.90
C PHE A 260 -12.68 -19.93 -21.74
N TYR A 261 -13.70 -20.55 -21.13
CA TYR A 261 -14.61 -21.46 -21.81
C TYR A 261 -15.33 -20.77 -22.98
N SER A 262 -15.83 -19.54 -22.76
CA SER A 262 -16.52 -18.77 -23.81
C SER A 262 -15.63 -18.38 -24.98
N HIS A 263 -14.30 -18.46 -24.83
CA HIS A 263 -13.31 -18.21 -25.88
C HIS A 263 -12.68 -19.52 -26.40
N SER A 264 -13.33 -20.66 -26.19
CA SER A 264 -12.89 -21.99 -26.62
C SER A 264 -11.52 -22.42 -26.07
N ARG A 265 -11.06 -21.79 -24.97
CA ARG A 265 -9.83 -22.16 -24.27
C ARG A 265 -10.13 -23.17 -23.18
N TYR A 266 -10.50 -24.38 -23.59
CA TYR A 266 -11.04 -25.40 -22.68
C TYR A 266 -10.05 -25.86 -21.61
N SER A 267 -8.77 -25.98 -21.93
CA SER A 267 -7.73 -26.36 -20.95
C SER A 267 -7.56 -25.30 -19.85
N ASP A 268 -7.57 -24.01 -20.21
CA ASP A 268 -7.53 -22.93 -19.21
C ASP A 268 -8.84 -22.84 -18.42
N ALA A 269 -9.97 -23.08 -19.08
CA ALA A 269 -11.27 -23.11 -18.42
C ALA A 269 -11.32 -24.19 -17.35
N GLU A 270 -10.85 -25.40 -17.66
CA GLU A 270 -10.74 -26.51 -16.71
C GLU A 270 -9.82 -26.14 -15.55
N LYS A 271 -8.62 -25.60 -15.83
CA LYS A 271 -7.67 -25.16 -14.81
C LYS A 271 -8.35 -24.26 -13.78
N TRP A 272 -9.04 -23.21 -14.23
CA TRP A 272 -9.69 -22.22 -13.36
C TRP A 272 -10.98 -22.72 -12.69
N CYS A 273 -11.84 -23.44 -13.40
CA CYS A 273 -13.04 -24.02 -12.82
C CYS A 273 -12.70 -25.12 -11.81
N GLY A 274 -11.70 -25.96 -12.08
CA GLY A 274 -11.18 -26.98 -11.17
C GLY A 274 -10.57 -26.38 -9.90
N LEU A 275 -9.91 -25.22 -9.99
CA LEU A 275 -9.50 -24.45 -8.82
C LEU A 275 -10.70 -24.00 -7.98
N SER A 276 -11.74 -23.48 -8.62
CA SER A 276 -12.97 -23.09 -7.93
C SER A 276 -13.66 -24.29 -7.24
N MET A 277 -13.74 -25.44 -7.92
CA MET A 277 -14.24 -26.70 -7.34
C MET A 277 -13.43 -27.19 -6.14
N ARG A 278 -12.12 -26.94 -6.11
CA ARG A 278 -11.29 -27.22 -4.93
C ARG A 278 -11.65 -26.31 -3.75
N MET A 279 -11.87 -25.02 -4.01
CA MET A 279 -12.28 -24.05 -2.98
C MET A 279 -13.66 -24.33 -2.39
N LEU A 280 -14.61 -24.79 -3.21
CA LEU A 280 -15.95 -25.19 -2.78
C LEU A 280 -15.95 -26.20 -1.62
N LYS A 281 -14.91 -27.04 -1.50
CA LYS A 281 -14.78 -28.05 -0.43
C LYS A 281 -14.60 -27.45 0.96
N TYR A 282 -14.15 -26.19 1.03
CA TYR A 282 -13.93 -25.47 2.30
C TYR A 282 -15.09 -24.55 2.68
N LEU A 283 -16.16 -24.51 1.87
CA LEU A 283 -17.41 -23.88 2.28
C LEU A 283 -18.20 -24.81 3.19
N ASP A 284 -18.77 -24.24 4.24
CA ASP A 284 -19.60 -24.94 5.22
C ASP A 284 -21.06 -24.52 5.06
N THR A 285 -21.33 -23.22 5.23
CA THR A 285 -22.68 -22.64 5.20
C THR A 285 -23.20 -22.48 3.78
N PHE A 286 -22.32 -22.10 2.86
CA PHE A 286 -22.73 -21.69 1.50
C PHE A 286 -22.60 -22.79 0.44
N LYS A 287 -22.02 -23.93 0.79
CA LYS A 287 -21.66 -24.99 -0.18
C LYS A 287 -22.83 -25.42 -1.05
N ASP A 288 -23.97 -25.70 -0.44
CA ASP A 288 -25.16 -26.24 -1.10
C ASP A 288 -25.76 -25.24 -2.12
N ASN A 289 -25.52 -23.94 -1.93
CA ASN A 289 -25.99 -22.91 -2.88
C ASN A 289 -25.27 -22.97 -4.23
N TYR A 290 -24.08 -23.58 -4.29
CA TYR A 290 -23.23 -23.58 -5.47
C TYR A 290 -22.95 -24.99 -6.02
N GLN A 291 -22.93 -26.00 -5.15
CA GLN A 291 -22.39 -27.32 -5.48
C GLN A 291 -23.04 -27.98 -6.69
N ASP A 292 -24.36 -28.04 -6.76
CA ASP A 292 -25.05 -28.74 -7.85
C ASP A 292 -24.83 -28.04 -9.19
N HIS A 293 -24.98 -26.71 -9.22
CA HIS A 293 -24.79 -25.93 -10.44
C HIS A 293 -23.35 -26.02 -10.95
N MET A 294 -22.37 -25.81 -10.08
CA MET A 294 -20.97 -25.89 -10.45
C MET A 294 -20.55 -27.30 -10.88
N SER A 295 -21.04 -28.35 -10.20
CA SER A 295 -20.70 -29.73 -10.56
C SER A 295 -21.22 -30.11 -11.95
N ASN A 296 -22.46 -29.72 -12.26
CA ASN A 296 -23.07 -29.99 -13.57
C ASN A 296 -22.32 -29.26 -14.69
N VAL A 297 -22.07 -27.96 -14.54
CA VAL A 297 -21.36 -27.17 -15.56
C VAL A 297 -19.90 -27.60 -15.70
N TYR A 298 -19.24 -27.99 -14.60
CA TYR A 298 -17.86 -28.48 -14.65
C TYR A 298 -17.75 -29.81 -15.42
N ALA A 299 -18.76 -30.69 -15.31
CA ALA A 299 -18.82 -31.91 -16.12
C ALA A 299 -18.88 -31.62 -17.63
N ASP A 300 -19.66 -30.60 -18.03
CA ASP A 300 -19.72 -30.15 -19.43
C ASP A 300 -18.38 -29.62 -19.92
N ILE A 301 -17.66 -28.87 -19.07
CA ILE A 301 -16.31 -28.37 -19.38
C ILE A 301 -15.34 -29.53 -19.60
N LEU A 302 -15.32 -30.52 -18.70
CA LEU A 302 -14.46 -31.71 -18.82
C LEU A 302 -14.72 -32.47 -20.12
N ALA A 303 -16.00 -32.63 -20.50
CA ALA A 303 -16.39 -33.27 -21.76
C ALA A 303 -15.89 -32.53 -23.01
N LYS A 304 -15.54 -31.24 -22.91
CA LYS A 304 -14.95 -30.42 -23.99
C LYS A 304 -13.43 -30.36 -23.98
N VAL A 305 -12.79 -30.73 -22.88
CA VAL A 305 -11.32 -30.87 -22.80
C VAL A 305 -10.86 -32.21 -23.38
N SER A 306 -11.55 -33.30 -23.02
CA SER A 306 -11.25 -34.66 -23.49
C SER A 306 -11.27 -34.90 -25.01
N PRO A 307 -12.01 -34.18 -25.87
CA PRO A 307 -12.00 -34.40 -27.32
C PRO A 307 -10.76 -33.84 -28.04
N ALA A 308 -9.93 -33.01 -27.38
CA ALA A 308 -8.84 -32.28 -28.02
C ALA A 308 -7.46 -32.95 -27.89
N GLU A 309 -7.33 -34.03 -27.10
CA GLU A 309 -6.06 -34.73 -26.84
C GLU A 309 -6.01 -36.17 -27.38
N THR A 310 -6.57 -36.42 -28.57
CA THR A 310 -6.25 -37.63 -29.35
C THR A 310 -5.59 -37.28 -30.69
N PRO A 311 -4.26 -37.18 -30.76
CA PRO A 311 -3.54 -37.42 -31.99
C PRO A 311 -3.35 -38.93 -32.16
N GLY A 312 -4.09 -39.54 -33.09
CA GLY A 312 -3.76 -40.87 -33.61
C GLY A 312 -4.88 -41.91 -33.55
N ALA A 313 -5.76 -41.87 -34.55
CA ALA A 313 -6.44 -43.07 -35.05
C ALA A 313 -6.92 -42.82 -36.49
N ALA A 314 -5.98 -42.67 -37.42
CA ALA A 314 -6.25 -42.73 -38.85
C ALA A 314 -5.03 -43.23 -39.63
N ILE A 315 -4.58 -44.44 -39.29
CA ILE A 315 -3.92 -45.33 -40.25
C ILE A 315 -4.42 -46.75 -39.93
N MET A 316 -5.45 -47.19 -40.65
CA MET A 316 -5.61 -48.54 -41.19
C MET A 316 -7.01 -48.66 -41.82
N ALA A 317 -7.09 -48.30 -43.10
CA ALA A 317 -7.86 -48.97 -44.15
C ALA A 317 -7.32 -48.47 -45.50
#